data_AF-A0A660LUJ6-F1
#
_entry.id   AF-A0A660LUJ6-F1
#
_cell.length_a   1.000
_cell.length_b   1.000
_cell.length_c   1.000
_cell.angle_alpha   90.00
_cell.angle_beta   90.00
_cell.angle_gamma   90.00
#
_symmetry.space_group_name_H-M   'P 1'
#
loop_
_entity.id
_entity.type
_entity.pdbx_description
1 polymer ?
#
loop_
_entity_poly.entity_id
_entity_poly.type
_entity_poly.pdbx_seq_one_letter_code
_entity_poly.pdbx_strand_id
1 'polypeptide(L)' 'MFCPYCGFEKTKVLNTMKGLQNKRYRVCDKCKRSFVSIEALFCDPYWQEYAKATKELGDLKGIKNE' A
#
# COMPACT_ATOMS: atom_id res chain seq x y z
N MET A 1 5.35 4.86 -4.26
CA MET A 1 4.24 3.89 -4.16
C MET A 1 3.72 3.64 -5.55
N PHE A 2 3.64 2.38 -5.96
CA PHE A 2 3.19 2.00 -7.30
C PHE A 2 1.71 2.31 -7.49
N CYS A 3 1.33 2.61 -8.74
CA CYS A 3 -0.07 2.77 -9.11
C CYS A 3 -0.76 1.40 -9.09
N PRO A 4 -1.83 1.21 -8.30
CA PRO A 4 -2.51 -0.08 -8.19
C PRO A 4 -3.20 -0.51 -9.50
N TYR A 5 -3.39 0.40 -10.45
CA TYR A 5 -4.09 0.12 -11.71
C TYR A 5 -3.17 -0.24 -12.88
N CYS A 6 -1.92 0.26 -12.89
CA CYS A 6 -1.03 0.10 -14.05
C CYS A 6 0.42 -0.25 -13.68
N GLY A 7 0.69 -0.47 -12.39
CA GLY A 7 2.02 -0.84 -11.88
C GLY A 7 3.08 0.27 -11.95
N PHE A 8 2.79 1.44 -12.51
CA PHE A 8 3.78 2.50 -12.65
C PHE A 8 4.25 3.04 -11.29
N GLU A 9 5.56 3.14 -11.11
CA GLU A 9 6.17 3.40 -9.80
C GLU A 9 6.08 4.87 -9.33
N LYS A 10 5.87 5.80 -10.27
CA LYS A 10 5.77 7.24 -9.98
C LYS A 10 4.32 7.68 -9.83
N THR A 11 4.00 8.17 -8.64
CA THR A 11 2.69 8.71 -8.28
C THR A 11 2.88 9.97 -7.45
N LYS A 12 2.04 10.99 -7.72
CA LYS A 12 2.08 12.28 -7.03
C LYS A 12 1.05 12.30 -5.91
N VAL A 13 1.43 12.81 -4.73
CA VAL A 13 0.49 13.09 -3.63
C VAL A 13 -0.15 14.45 -3.89
N LEU A 14 -1.49 14.49 -3.90
CA LEU A 14 -2.28 15.71 -4.09
C LEU A 14 -2.68 16.33 -2.75
N ASN A 15 -3.09 15.49 -1.80
CA ASN A 15 -3.50 15.92 -0.47
C ASN A 15 -3.15 14.86 0.58
N THR A 16 -2.93 15.31 1.80
CA THR A 16 -2.73 14.45 2.97
C THR A 16 -3.73 14.84 4.04
N MET A 17 -4.61 13.91 4.40
CA MET A 17 -5.48 14.05 5.56
C MET A 17 -4.81 13.39 6.76
N LYS A 18 -4.50 14.21 7.77
CA LYS A 18 -3.94 13.77 9.04
C LYS A 18 -5.08 13.54 10.03
N GLY A 19 -5.10 12.39 10.69
CA GLY A 19 -6.08 12.01 11.71
C GLY A 19 -5.53 10.82 12.48
N LEU A 20 -6.41 9.91 12.95
CA LEU A 20 -5.98 8.63 13.52
C LEU A 20 -5.11 7.81 12.55
N GLN A 21 -5.30 8.02 11.25
CA GLN A 21 -4.47 7.46 10.19
C GLN A 21 -4.12 8.54 9.18
N ASN A 22 -2.89 8.51 8.66
CA ASN A 22 -2.47 9.40 7.57
C ASN A 22 -2.97 8.84 6.23
N LYS A 23 -3.99 9.49 5.65
CA LYS A 23 -4.52 9.16 4.33
C LYS A 23 -3.93 10.10 3.29
N ARG A 24 -3.33 9.56 2.24
CA ARG A 24 -2.76 10.30 1.11
C ARG A 24 -3.54 10.05 -0.16
N TYR A 25 -4.06 11.12 -0.73
CA TYR A 25 -4.72 11.11 -2.04
C TYR A 25 -3.64 11.27 -3.11
N ARG A 26 -3.59 10.32 -4.04
CA ARG A 26 -2.54 10.23 -5.05
C ARG A 26 -3.13 10.21 -6.45
N VAL A 27 -2.35 10.65 -7.43
CA VAL A 27 -2.61 10.48 -8.85
C VAL A 27 -1.41 9.82 -9.53
N CYS A 28 -1.66 8.91 -10.47
CA CYS A 28 -0.60 8.29 -11.26
C CYS A 28 -0.13 9.20 -12.39
N ASP A 29 1.19 9.38 -12.54
CA ASP A 29 1.74 10.23 -13.60
C ASP A 29 1.57 9.61 -15.00
N LYS A 30 1.41 8.28 -15.09
CA LYS A 30 1.17 7.54 -16.35
C LYS A 30 -0.31 7.43 -16.70
N CYS A 31 -1.10 6.72 -15.90
CA CYS A 31 -2.50 6.42 -16.24
C CYS A 31 -3.51 7.48 -15.75
N LYS A 32 -3.05 8.51 -15.04
CA LYS A 32 -3.86 9.66 -14.54
C LYS A 32 -5.01 9.30 -13.59
N ARG A 33 -5.16 8.04 -13.20
CA ARG A 33 -6.15 7.63 -12.19
C ARG A 33 -5.74 8.08 -10.80
N SER A 34 -6.74 8.47 -10.01
CA SER A 34 -6.60 8.82 -8.60
C SER A 34 -6.86 7.61 -7.71
N PHE A 35 -6.16 7.53 -6.59
CA PHE A 35 -6.38 6.51 -5.57
C PHE A 35 -5.94 7.03 -4.19
N VAL A 36 -6.34 6.33 -3.13
CA VAL A 36 -5.99 6.67 -1.75
C VAL A 36 -5.05 5.61 -1.20
N SER A 37 -3.99 6.04 -0.53
CA SER A 37 -3.11 5.18 0.26
C SER A 37 -3.17 5.59 1.73
N ILE A 38 -3.06 4.62 2.62
CA ILE A 38 -2.86 4.85 4.04
C ILE A 38 -1.40 4.55 4.39
N GLU A 39 -0.80 5.36 5.26
CA GLU A 39 0.53 5.07 5.79
C GLU A 39 0.43 4.31 7.10
N ALA A 40 1.07 3.14 7.14
CA ALA A 40 1.19 2.32 8.33
C ALA A 40 2.31 2.84 9.23
N LEU A 41 2.05 2.96 10.53
CA LEU A 41 3.09 3.21 11.52
C LEU A 41 3.77 1.89 11.87
N PHE A 42 5.10 1.86 11.82
CA PHE A 42 5.87 0.65 12.12
C PHE A 42 5.64 0.11 13.54
N CYS A 43 5.38 0.99 14.50
CA CYS A 43 5.14 0.65 15.90
C CYS A 43 3.69 0.26 16.22
N ASP A 44 2.77 0.38 15.27
CA ASP A 44 1.36 0.07 15.50
C ASP A 44 1.16 -1.46 15.46
N PRO A 45 0.64 -2.07 16.55
CA PRO A 45 0.46 -3.52 16.64
C PRO A 45 -0.36 -4.11 15.50
N TYR A 46 -1.42 -3.40 15.06
CA TYR A 46 -2.27 -3.88 13.96
C TYR A 46 -1.47 -4.05 12.67
N TRP A 47 -0.59 -3.08 12.36
CA TRP A 47 0.24 -3.15 11.16
C TRP A 47 1.35 -4.19 11.27
N GLN A 48 1.88 -4.44 12.46
CA GLN A 48 2.85 -5.51 12.69
C GLN A 48 2.23 -6.90 12.52
N GLU A 49 1.05 -7.12 13.09
CA GLU A 49 0.30 -8.38 12.93
C GLU A 49 -0.10 -8.60 11.47
N TYR A 50 -0.60 -7.56 10.80
CA TYR A 50 -0.94 -7.62 9.38
C TYR A 50 0.28 -7.97 8.52
N ALA A 51 1.44 -7.35 8.78
CA ALA A 51 2.67 -7.65 8.05
C ALA A 51 3.12 -9.11 8.24
N LYS A 52 3.02 -9.63 9.47
CA LYS A 52 3.32 -11.03 9.78
C LYS A 52 2.39 -11.98 9.02
N ALA A 53 1.08 -11.78 9.13
CA ALA A 53 0.09 -12.61 8.46
C ALA A 53 0.22 -12.58 6.93
N THR A 54 0.49 -11.41 6.35
CA THR A 54 0.67 -11.25 4.89
C THR A 54 1.94 -11.94 4.40
N LYS A 55 3.02 -11.92 5.19
CA LYS A 55 4.25 -12.67 4.90
C LYS A 55 3.96 -14.17 4.88
N GLU A 56 3.32 -14.70 5.92
CA GLU A 56 2.95 -16.13 6.00
C GLU A 56 2.07 -16.56 4.79
N LEU A 57 1.09 -15.74 4.40
CA LEU A 57 0.26 -15.97 3.21
C LEU A 57 1.04 -15.92 1.89
N GLY A 58 2.02 -15.01 1.77
CA GLY A 58 2.90 -14.90 0.61
C GLY A 58 3.80 -16.12 0.47
N ASP A 59 4.39 -16.55 1.58
CA ASP A 59 5.26 -17.73 1.65
C ASP A 59 4.47 -19.02 1.29
N LEU A 60 3.22 -19.15 1.75
CA LEU A 60 2.32 -20.25 1.38
C LEU A 60 1.95 -20.29 -0.11
N LYS A 61 1.88 -19.13 -0.78
CA LYS A 61 1.66 -19.06 -2.23
C LYS A 61 2.91 -19.45 -3.03
N GLY A 62 4.10 -19.31 -2.44
CA GLY A 62 5.37 -19.75 -3.04
C GLY A 62 5.55 -21.28 -3.05
N ILE A 63 4.87 -22.00 -2.16
CA ILE A 63 4.98 -23.46 -2.01
C ILE A 63 4.06 -24.22 -3.01
N LYS A 64 3.05 -23.57 -3.61
CA LYS A 64 2.06 -24.23 -4.50
C LYS A 64 2.51 -24.43 -5.95
N ASN A 65 3.79 -24.32 -6.25
CA ASN A 65 4.34 -24.64 -7.57
C ASN A 65 5.35 -25.79 -7.44
N GLU A 66 4.85 -26.99 -7.18
CA GLU A 66 5.55 -28.26 -7.43
C GLU A 66 4.55 -29.31 -7.90
#